data_AF-A0A519ZSV7-F1
#
_entry.id   AF-A0A519ZSV7-F1
#
_cell.length_a   1.000
_cell.length_b   1.000
_cell.length_c   1.000
_cell.angle_alpha   90.00
_cell.angle_beta   90.00
_cell.angle_gamma   90.00
#
_symmetry.space_group_name_H-M   'P 1'
#
loop_
_entity.id
_entity.type
_entity.pdbx_description
1 polymer ?
#
loop_
_entity_poly.entity_id
_entity_poly.type
_entity_poly.pdbx_seq_one_letter_code
_entity_poly.pdbx_strand_id
1 'polypeptide(L)'
;MSEHPENAPLMPAPDTLGGKHHHPISAQPPARLLDLRLEARAHIAAGVTAVLQSVEFNWGEGGVARGTRGLLKLNQFDGYDCSSCAWPDPDVHRSIAEFCESGAKATASDADDRACGPEVFAKYSLAELSQLPDRDLNNLGRLTHPMVKRPGGTHYEPIEWREAFALVADQLNALASPDEAVFYTSGKVPNEPAFLFQLFVRQFGTNNLPDCSNMCHESSSAALAEALGLGKASITLNDFYLSEVILVIGQNPGTNSPRMLTALQ
;
A
#
# COMPACT_ATOMS: atom_id res chain seq x y z
N MET A 1 -28.10 9.67 -23.67
CA MET A 1 -27.39 10.95 -23.42
C MET A 1 -26.41 11.11 -24.57
N SER A 2 -26.68 12.06 -25.48
CA SER A 2 -25.77 12.37 -26.59
C SER A 2 -24.52 13.02 -26.03
N GLU A 3 -23.35 12.47 -26.32
CA GLU A 3 -22.06 13.05 -25.96
C GLU A 3 -21.93 14.41 -26.66
N HIS A 4 -21.94 15.48 -25.87
CA HIS A 4 -21.64 16.81 -26.37
C HIS A 4 -20.16 16.84 -26.80
N PRO A 5 -19.84 17.31 -28.02
CA PRO A 5 -18.47 17.34 -28.55
C PRO A 5 -17.49 18.22 -27.76
N GLU A 6 -17.96 18.98 -26.77
CA GLU A 6 -17.14 19.80 -25.87
C GLU A 6 -16.51 19.01 -24.70
N ASN A 7 -16.90 17.73 -24.51
CA ASN A 7 -16.37 16.85 -23.45
C ASN A 7 -15.37 15.80 -23.95
N ALA A 8 -14.87 15.91 -25.17
CA ALA A 8 -13.80 15.02 -25.63
C ALA A 8 -12.53 15.30 -24.80
N PRO A 9 -11.93 14.29 -24.13
CA PRO A 9 -10.75 14.51 -23.33
C PRO A 9 -9.61 15.05 -24.22
N LEU A 10 -8.92 16.09 -23.73
CA LEU A 10 -7.82 16.79 -24.41
C LEU A 10 -6.71 15.84 -24.89
N MET A 11 -6.59 14.66 -24.27
CA MET A 11 -5.80 13.55 -24.77
C MET A 11 -6.67 12.28 -24.75
N PRO A 12 -6.64 11.45 -25.80
CA PRO A 12 -7.25 10.13 -25.73
C PRO A 12 -6.63 9.37 -24.56
N ALA A 13 -7.45 8.66 -23.78
CA ALA A 13 -6.93 7.80 -22.73
C ALA A 13 -5.90 6.84 -23.35
N PRO A 14 -4.68 6.74 -22.81
CA PRO A 14 -3.68 5.82 -23.33
C PRO A 14 -4.24 4.39 -23.32
N ASP A 15 -3.87 3.58 -24.31
CA ASP A 15 -4.26 2.17 -24.34
C ASP A 15 -3.56 1.40 -23.20
N THR A 16 -4.18 1.40 -22.03
CA THR A 16 -3.71 0.71 -20.83
C THR A 16 -4.03 -0.79 -20.86
N LEU A 17 -4.88 -1.24 -21.78
CA LEU A 17 -5.32 -2.64 -21.88
C LEU A 17 -4.38 -3.45 -22.78
N GLY A 18 -3.95 -2.91 -23.92
CA GLY A 18 -3.01 -3.54 -24.85
C GLY A 18 -1.53 -3.24 -24.58
N GLY A 19 -1.20 -2.09 -23.97
CA GLY A 19 0.17 -1.64 -23.69
C GLY A 19 1.08 -2.65 -22.96
N LYS A 20 0.47 -3.59 -22.22
CA LYS A 20 1.14 -4.64 -21.42
C LYS A 20 1.98 -5.62 -22.24
N HIS A 21 1.76 -5.71 -23.55
CA HIS A 21 2.44 -6.68 -24.43
C HIS A 21 3.35 -6.04 -25.49
N HIS A 22 3.44 -4.71 -25.53
CA HIS A 22 4.17 -3.98 -26.57
C HIS A 22 5.59 -3.59 -26.16
N HIS A 23 5.95 -3.76 -24.89
CA HIS A 23 7.27 -3.40 -24.36
C HIS A 23 7.98 -4.64 -23.80
N PRO A 24 9.31 -4.75 -24.01
CA PRO A 24 10.10 -5.87 -23.47
C PRO A 24 10.14 -5.90 -21.93
N ILE A 25 9.77 -4.79 -21.29
CA ILE A 25 9.62 -4.67 -19.84
C ILE A 25 8.14 -4.46 -19.56
N SER A 26 7.51 -5.38 -18.81
CA SER A 26 6.10 -5.25 -18.45
C SER A 26 5.92 -4.25 -17.31
N ALA A 27 4.99 -3.30 -17.47
CA ALA A 27 4.61 -2.36 -16.41
C ALA A 27 3.67 -2.99 -15.37
N GLN A 28 3.16 -4.19 -15.65
CA GLN A 28 2.22 -4.91 -14.80
C GLN A 28 2.79 -6.29 -14.46
N PRO A 29 2.56 -6.80 -13.24
CA PRO A 29 2.96 -8.15 -12.89
C PRO A 29 2.34 -9.18 -13.84
N PRO A 30 3.02 -10.33 -14.08
CA PRO A 30 2.48 -11.36 -14.96
C PRO A 30 1.17 -11.91 -14.37
N ALA A 31 0.13 -11.97 -15.21
CA ALA A 31 -1.15 -12.58 -14.87
C ALA A 31 -1.04 -14.12 -14.88
N ARG A 32 -0.22 -14.67 -13.98
CA ARG A 32 -0.12 -16.12 -13.78
C ARG A 32 -1.08 -16.51 -12.67
N LEU A 33 -2.22 -17.07 -13.07
CA LEU A 33 -2.98 -17.93 -12.17
C LEU A 33 -2.05 -19.11 -11.89
N LEU A 34 -1.41 -19.12 -10.72
CA LEU A 34 -0.50 -20.19 -10.27
C LEU A 34 -1.28 -21.52 -10.16
N ASP A 35 -0.90 -22.42 -9.27
CA ASP A 35 -1.67 -23.65 -8.98
C ASP A 35 -2.95 -23.35 -8.17
N LEU A 36 -3.69 -22.31 -8.53
CA LEU A 36 -4.96 -21.94 -7.92
C LEU A 36 -5.98 -23.04 -8.18
N ARG A 37 -6.57 -23.56 -7.11
CA ARG A 37 -7.60 -24.59 -7.15
C ARG A 37 -8.93 -23.97 -6.76
N LEU A 38 -9.98 -24.34 -7.49
CA LEU A 38 -11.34 -24.01 -7.09
C LEU A 38 -11.76 -24.98 -5.98
N GLU A 39 -11.98 -24.44 -4.79
CA GLU A 39 -12.40 -25.20 -3.61
C GLU A 39 -13.77 -24.71 -3.12
N ALA A 40 -14.40 -25.50 -2.25
CA ALA A 40 -15.64 -25.08 -1.61
C ALA A 40 -15.42 -23.87 -0.71
N ARG A 41 -16.42 -23.00 -0.58
CA ARG A 41 -16.34 -21.79 0.24
C ARG A 41 -16.07 -22.17 1.71
N ALA A 42 -15.08 -21.49 2.32
CA ALA A 42 -14.86 -21.61 3.76
C ALA A 42 -16.03 -21.03 4.57
N HIS A 43 -16.44 -21.75 5.61
CA HIS A 43 -17.53 -21.35 6.51
C HIS A 43 -17.05 -20.67 7.79
N ILE A 44 -15.73 -20.59 7.99
CA ILE A 44 -15.10 -20.03 9.19
C ILE A 44 -14.12 -18.96 8.71
N ALA A 45 -14.27 -17.73 9.22
CA ALA A 45 -13.43 -16.59 8.84
C ALA A 45 -12.25 -16.34 9.81
N ALA A 46 -12.36 -16.83 11.05
CA ALA A 46 -11.34 -16.68 12.09
C ALA A 46 -11.31 -17.92 13.01
N GLY A 47 -10.15 -18.23 13.58
CA GLY A 47 -9.99 -19.36 14.49
C GLY A 47 -8.55 -19.88 14.52
N VAL A 48 -8.37 -21.11 15.02
CA VAL A 48 -7.06 -21.74 15.22
C VAL A 48 -6.24 -21.78 13.92
N THR A 49 -6.87 -22.05 12.77
CA THR A 49 -6.19 -22.03 11.47
C THR A 49 -5.55 -20.69 11.17
N ALA A 50 -6.28 -19.58 11.39
CA ALA A 50 -5.76 -18.23 11.16
C ALA A 50 -4.60 -17.89 12.10
N VAL A 51 -4.65 -18.37 13.35
CA VAL A 51 -3.55 -18.22 14.31
C VAL A 51 -2.31 -18.99 13.83
N LEU A 52 -2.47 -20.25 13.43
CA LEU A 52 -1.36 -21.07 12.94
C LEU A 52 -0.72 -20.45 11.69
N GLN A 53 -1.53 -19.98 10.74
CA GLN A 53 -1.02 -19.30 9.54
C GLN A 53 -0.32 -17.98 9.89
N SER A 54 -0.88 -17.18 10.79
CA SER A 54 -0.25 -15.93 11.22
C SER A 54 1.12 -16.17 11.84
N VAL A 55 1.25 -17.22 12.66
CA VAL A 55 2.52 -17.63 13.28
C VAL A 55 3.51 -18.17 12.24
N GLU A 56 3.05 -19.03 11.33
CA GLU A 56 3.88 -19.62 10.27
C GLU A 56 4.51 -18.54 9.38
N PHE A 57 3.71 -17.60 8.88
CA PHE A 57 4.22 -16.48 8.07
C PHE A 57 5.16 -15.58 8.86
N ASN A 58 4.77 -15.23 10.09
CA ASN A 58 5.53 -14.29 10.89
C ASN A 58 6.90 -14.82 11.33
N TRP A 59 6.97 -16.10 11.69
CA TRP A 59 8.25 -16.75 12.00
C TRP A 59 9.04 -17.13 10.75
N GLY A 60 8.36 -17.42 9.64
CA GLY A 60 8.99 -17.76 8.36
C GLY A 60 9.72 -16.58 7.72
N GLU A 61 9.13 -15.38 7.73
CA GLU A 61 9.73 -14.18 7.14
C GLU A 61 10.48 -13.33 8.18
N GLY A 62 9.84 -13.02 9.30
CA GLY A 62 10.41 -12.14 10.33
C GLY A 62 11.30 -12.85 11.35
N GLY A 63 11.40 -14.18 11.31
CA GLY A 63 12.08 -14.98 12.33
C GLY A 63 11.35 -15.00 13.68
N VAL A 64 11.69 -15.97 14.54
CA VAL A 64 10.98 -16.18 15.82
C VAL A 64 11.08 -14.96 16.74
N ALA A 65 12.25 -14.34 16.85
CA ALA A 65 12.47 -13.23 17.77
C ALA A 65 11.85 -11.91 17.28
N ARG A 66 12.25 -11.45 16.08
CA ARG A 66 11.78 -10.18 15.50
C ARG A 66 10.29 -10.24 15.17
N GLY A 67 9.84 -11.33 14.56
CA GLY A 67 8.43 -11.57 14.27
C GLY A 67 7.55 -11.49 15.52
N THR A 68 7.85 -12.32 16.53
CA THR A 68 7.06 -12.34 17.79
C THR A 68 7.05 -10.98 18.47
N ARG A 69 8.20 -10.28 18.52
CA ARG A 69 8.28 -8.94 19.09
C ARG A 69 7.42 -7.93 18.31
N GLY A 70 7.43 -8.01 16.99
CA GLY A 70 6.57 -7.18 16.13
C GLY A 70 5.10 -7.38 16.46
N LEU A 71 4.63 -8.64 16.46
CA LEU A 71 3.24 -8.96 16.77
C LEU A 71 2.80 -8.49 18.16
N LEU A 72 3.63 -8.69 19.19
CA LEU A 72 3.32 -8.25 20.56
C LEU A 72 3.26 -6.73 20.72
N LYS A 73 3.81 -5.96 19.77
CA LYS A 73 3.79 -4.49 19.75
C LYS A 73 2.78 -3.91 18.76
N LEU A 74 2.18 -4.74 17.92
CA LEU A 74 1.21 -4.32 16.93
C LEU A 74 -0.10 -3.88 17.61
N ASN A 75 -0.56 -2.68 17.27
CA ASN A 75 -1.80 -2.07 17.77
C ASN A 75 -1.85 -1.96 19.31
N GLN A 76 -0.71 -1.85 19.99
CA GLN A 76 -0.63 -1.63 21.44
C GLN A 76 -0.40 -0.15 21.78
N PHE A 77 -0.79 0.29 22.98
CA PHE A 77 -0.65 1.69 23.41
C PHE A 77 0.79 2.22 23.34
N ASP A 78 1.78 1.38 23.66
CA ASP A 78 3.21 1.68 23.60
C ASP A 78 3.90 0.96 22.42
N GLY A 79 3.10 0.73 21.37
CA GLY A 79 3.42 -0.05 20.19
C GLY A 79 3.41 0.77 18.91
N TYR A 80 2.97 0.15 17.82
CA TYR A 80 2.81 0.79 16.51
C TYR A 80 1.55 0.27 15.81
N ASP A 81 0.99 1.11 14.94
CA ASP A 81 -0.25 0.79 14.25
C ASP A 81 -0.02 -0.14 13.05
N CYS A 82 -0.99 -1.02 12.83
CA CYS A 82 -1.00 -1.95 11.72
C CYS A 82 -1.16 -1.23 10.38
N SER A 83 -0.22 -1.46 9.47
CA SER A 83 -0.24 -0.88 8.12
C SER A 83 -1.20 -1.61 7.15
N SER A 84 -1.88 -2.68 7.58
CA SER A 84 -2.70 -3.55 6.72
C SER A 84 -4.19 -3.23 6.71
N CYS A 85 -4.75 -2.55 7.72
CA CYS A 85 -6.19 -2.33 7.84
C CYS A 85 -6.47 -1.02 8.57
N ALA A 86 -7.52 -0.31 8.17
CA ALA A 86 -7.93 0.97 8.75
C ALA A 86 -8.90 0.85 9.96
N TRP A 87 -9.03 -0.34 10.55
CA TRP A 87 -9.89 -0.53 11.73
C TRP A 87 -9.25 0.11 12.98
N PRO A 88 -9.97 0.97 13.72
CA PRO A 88 -9.42 1.66 14.88
C PRO A 88 -9.07 0.71 16.03
N ASP A 89 -8.10 1.13 16.84
CA ASP A 89 -7.77 0.45 18.08
C ASP A 89 -8.72 0.87 19.22
N PRO A 90 -9.07 -0.05 20.13
CA PRO A 90 -9.81 0.32 21.34
C PRO A 90 -9.02 1.27 22.25
N ASP A 91 -9.70 2.28 22.80
CA ASP A 91 -9.10 3.30 23.68
C ASP A 91 -8.94 2.84 25.14
N VAL A 92 -9.73 1.84 25.58
CA VAL A 92 -9.79 1.43 27.00
C VAL A 92 -9.03 0.13 27.25
N HIS A 93 -9.36 -0.92 26.49
CA HIS A 93 -8.78 -2.24 26.65
C HIS A 93 -8.33 -2.78 25.30
N ARG A 94 -7.04 -3.10 25.19
CA ARG A 94 -6.44 -3.72 24.01
C ARG A 94 -6.03 -5.15 24.37
N SER A 95 -6.47 -6.12 23.58
CA SER A 95 -6.03 -7.51 23.76
C SER A 95 -4.54 -7.66 23.43
N ILE A 96 -3.95 -8.77 23.88
CA ILE A 96 -2.55 -9.08 23.56
C ILE A 96 -2.36 -9.31 22.04
N ALA A 97 -3.43 -9.72 21.34
CA ALA A 97 -3.44 -9.99 19.92
C ALA A 97 -4.44 -9.07 19.19
N GLU A 98 -4.17 -7.76 19.22
CA GLU A 98 -4.98 -6.75 18.52
C GLU A 98 -4.77 -6.73 16.99
N PHE A 99 -4.69 -7.88 16.33
CA PHE A 99 -4.42 -7.95 14.90
C PHE A 99 -5.13 -9.11 14.20
N CYS A 100 -5.31 -8.97 12.89
CA CYS A 100 -5.78 -10.05 12.02
C CYS A 100 -4.61 -10.70 11.27
N GLU A 101 -4.89 -11.78 10.54
CA GLU A 101 -3.89 -12.49 9.71
C GLU A 101 -3.18 -11.55 8.72
N SER A 102 -3.90 -10.65 8.05
CA SER A 102 -3.29 -9.67 7.14
C SER A 102 -2.33 -8.72 7.85
N GLY A 103 -2.68 -8.29 9.08
CA GLY A 103 -1.80 -7.47 9.91
C GLY A 103 -0.55 -8.23 10.36
N ALA A 104 -0.69 -9.52 10.67
CA ALA A 104 0.44 -10.39 11.00
C ALA A 104 1.39 -10.59 9.81
N LYS A 105 0.84 -10.80 8.60
CA LYS A 105 1.62 -10.93 7.36
C LYS A 105 2.32 -9.63 6.97
N ALA A 106 1.64 -8.49 7.07
CA ALA A 106 2.27 -7.19 6.82
C ALA A 106 3.44 -6.96 7.78
N THR A 107 3.22 -7.26 9.07
CA THR A 107 4.29 -7.18 10.09
C THR A 107 5.43 -8.16 9.80
N ALA A 108 5.13 -9.36 9.31
CA ALA A 108 6.15 -10.35 8.93
C ALA A 108 7.05 -9.80 7.81
N SER A 109 6.45 -9.26 6.76
CA SER A 109 7.17 -8.67 5.64
C SER A 109 7.98 -7.43 6.05
N ASP A 110 7.48 -6.62 6.98
CA ASP A 110 8.23 -5.46 7.51
C ASP A 110 9.37 -5.89 8.45
N ALA A 111 9.20 -7.03 9.13
CA ALA A 111 10.18 -7.58 10.08
C ALA A 111 11.28 -8.41 9.40
N ASP A 112 11.09 -8.81 8.14
CA ASP A 112 12.05 -9.55 7.33
C ASP A 112 13.44 -8.87 7.31
N ASP A 113 14.49 -9.68 7.33
CA ASP A 113 15.88 -9.25 7.34
C ASP A 113 16.63 -9.55 6.03
N ARG A 114 15.96 -10.19 5.05
CA ARG A 114 16.49 -10.38 3.71
C ARG A 114 16.77 -9.04 3.06
N ALA A 115 17.91 -8.96 2.38
CA ALA A 115 18.38 -7.78 1.69
C ALA A 115 18.39 -8.01 0.18
N CYS A 116 17.85 -7.05 -0.56
CA CYS A 116 17.97 -6.94 -2.00
C CYS A 116 19.05 -5.89 -2.31
N GLY A 117 20.29 -6.34 -2.51
CA GLY A 117 21.44 -5.50 -2.79
C GLY A 117 21.74 -5.33 -4.29
N PRO A 118 22.77 -4.53 -4.63
CA PRO A 118 23.18 -4.28 -6.01
C PRO A 118 23.49 -5.55 -6.81
N GLU A 119 23.91 -6.63 -6.14
CA GLU A 119 24.17 -7.94 -6.74
C GLU A 119 22.93 -8.57 -7.40
N VAL A 120 21.73 -8.33 -6.84
CA VAL A 120 20.47 -8.79 -7.43
C VAL A 120 20.22 -8.05 -8.75
N PHE A 121 20.41 -6.73 -8.74
CA PHE A 121 20.19 -5.87 -9.89
C PHE A 121 21.27 -5.99 -10.97
N ALA A 122 22.48 -6.43 -10.62
CA ALA A 122 23.51 -6.81 -11.56
C ALA A 122 23.23 -8.17 -12.23
N LYS A 123 22.53 -9.06 -11.52
CA LYS A 123 22.20 -10.41 -11.99
C LYS A 123 20.96 -10.45 -12.89
N TYR A 124 19.93 -9.68 -12.55
CA TYR A 124 18.64 -9.69 -13.25
C TYR A 124 18.39 -8.38 -13.98
N SER A 125 18.12 -8.48 -15.28
CA SER A 125 17.66 -7.35 -16.08
C SER A 125 16.26 -6.90 -15.68
N LEU A 126 15.90 -5.67 -16.03
CA LEU A 126 14.55 -5.14 -15.85
C LEU A 126 13.49 -6.00 -16.55
N ALA A 127 13.83 -6.56 -17.71
CA ALA A 127 12.93 -7.44 -18.45
C ALA A 127 12.65 -8.71 -17.63
N GLU A 128 13.68 -9.35 -17.08
CA GLU A 128 13.54 -10.55 -16.24
C GLU A 128 12.78 -10.25 -14.95
N LEU A 129 13.13 -9.16 -14.25
CA LEU A 129 12.43 -8.73 -13.04
C LEU A 129 10.95 -8.49 -13.31
N SER A 130 10.59 -7.89 -14.45
CA SER A 130 9.18 -7.63 -14.82
C SER A 130 8.34 -8.89 -15.04
N GLN A 131 8.97 -10.06 -15.18
CA GLN A 131 8.30 -11.35 -15.34
C GLN A 131 8.20 -12.14 -14.03
N LEU A 132 8.68 -11.60 -12.92
CA LEU A 132 8.52 -12.21 -11.60
C LEU A 132 7.16 -11.81 -10.99
N PRO A 133 6.47 -12.73 -10.30
CA PRO A 133 5.30 -12.38 -9.49
C PRO A 133 5.65 -11.41 -8.36
N ASP A 134 4.70 -10.58 -7.94
CA ASP A 134 4.89 -9.60 -6.84
C ASP A 134 5.41 -10.22 -5.56
N ARG A 135 4.89 -11.41 -5.20
CA ARG A 135 5.37 -12.16 -4.03
C ARG A 135 6.86 -12.46 -4.13
N ASP A 136 7.31 -12.86 -5.31
CA ASP A 136 8.70 -13.28 -5.53
C ASP A 136 9.61 -12.05 -5.55
N LEU A 137 9.14 -10.92 -6.12
CA LEU A 137 9.82 -9.63 -6.03
C LEU A 137 9.95 -9.15 -4.57
N ASN A 138 8.88 -9.23 -3.78
CA ASN A 138 8.90 -8.89 -2.35
C ASN A 138 9.92 -9.77 -1.59
N ASN A 139 9.97 -11.05 -1.93
CA ASN A 139 10.87 -12.03 -1.33
C ASN A 139 12.34 -11.89 -1.73
N LEU A 140 12.68 -11.00 -2.68
CA LEU A 140 14.07 -10.60 -2.92
C LEU A 140 14.64 -9.81 -1.73
N GLY A 141 13.78 -9.28 -0.86
CA GLY A 141 14.15 -8.58 0.37
C GLY A 141 14.18 -7.06 0.22
N ARG A 142 14.58 -6.40 1.31
CA ARG A 142 14.58 -4.93 1.41
C ARG A 142 15.68 -4.32 0.55
N LEU A 143 15.33 -3.30 -0.24
CA LEU A 143 16.32 -2.49 -0.97
C LEU A 143 17.32 -1.85 0.00
N THR A 144 18.60 -2.03 -0.26
CA THR A 144 19.68 -1.56 0.63
C THR A 144 20.42 -0.33 0.10
N HIS A 145 20.35 -0.08 -1.21
CA HIS A 145 21.07 1.00 -1.89
C HIS A 145 20.12 1.76 -2.82
N PRO A 146 20.33 3.06 -3.04
CA PRO A 146 19.67 3.75 -4.14
C PRO A 146 20.20 3.19 -5.46
N MET A 147 19.27 3.01 -6.39
CA MET A 147 19.52 2.38 -7.69
C MET A 147 19.04 3.32 -8.80
N VAL A 148 19.70 3.29 -9.96
CA VAL A 148 19.37 4.11 -11.12
C VAL A 148 19.39 3.28 -12.39
N LYS A 149 18.43 3.50 -13.28
CA LYS A 149 18.50 2.99 -14.65
C LYS A 149 18.98 4.11 -15.55
N ARG A 150 20.19 3.98 -16.11
CA ARG A 150 20.74 4.95 -17.06
C ARG A 150 20.08 4.81 -18.46
N PRO A 151 20.08 5.86 -19.30
CA PRO A 151 19.56 5.79 -20.65
C PRO A 151 20.18 4.62 -21.45
N GLY A 152 19.36 3.86 -22.16
CA GLY A 152 19.79 2.66 -22.88
C GLY A 152 20.14 1.43 -22.02
N GLY A 153 20.21 1.58 -20.69
CA GLY A 153 20.51 0.49 -19.77
C GLY A 153 19.38 -0.52 -19.65
N THR A 154 19.75 -1.79 -19.47
CA THR A 154 18.84 -2.93 -19.26
C THR A 154 18.77 -3.39 -17.81
N HIS A 155 19.67 -2.89 -16.95
CA HIS A 155 19.80 -3.21 -15.54
C HIS A 155 19.74 -1.93 -14.71
N TYR A 156 19.44 -2.08 -13.41
CA TYR A 156 19.66 -1.02 -12.43
C TYR A 156 21.13 -1.04 -11.99
N GLU A 157 21.72 0.14 -11.86
CA GLU A 157 23.08 0.35 -11.36
C GLU A 157 23.00 1.06 -10.00
N PRO A 158 23.90 0.74 -9.05
CA PRO A 158 23.95 1.48 -7.80
C PRO A 158 24.36 2.93 -8.05
N ILE A 159 23.81 3.85 -7.25
CA ILE A 159 24.15 5.27 -7.25
C ILE A 159 24.32 5.72 -5.81
N GLU A 160 25.14 6.75 -5.56
CA GLU A 160 25.25 7.33 -4.22
C GLU A 160 24.05 8.23 -3.89
N TRP A 161 23.67 8.32 -2.61
CA TRP A 161 22.54 9.16 -2.18
C TRP A 161 22.64 10.61 -2.67
N ARG A 162 23.83 11.21 -2.58
CA ARG A 162 24.08 12.59 -3.03
C ARG A 162 23.79 12.74 -4.53
N GLU A 163 24.21 11.76 -5.33
CA GLU A 163 24.01 11.77 -6.78
C GLU A 163 22.54 11.49 -7.14
N ALA A 164 21.85 10.64 -6.38
CA ALA A 164 20.42 10.42 -6.55
C ALA A 164 19.62 11.70 -6.30
N PHE A 165 19.92 12.44 -5.22
CA PHE A 165 19.29 13.73 -4.95
C PHE A 165 19.60 14.78 -6.03
N ALA A 166 20.86 14.86 -6.48
CA ALA A 166 21.24 15.76 -7.56
C ALA A 166 20.48 15.43 -8.86
N LEU A 167 20.39 14.14 -9.22
CA LEU A 167 19.66 13.70 -10.40
C LEU A 167 18.18 14.10 -10.35
N VAL A 168 17.51 13.87 -9.23
CA VAL A 168 16.10 14.27 -9.05
C VAL A 168 15.95 15.80 -9.12
N ALA A 169 16.84 16.55 -8.47
CA ALA A 169 16.82 18.01 -8.50
C ALA A 169 17.04 18.55 -9.92
N ASP A 170 17.98 17.98 -10.69
CA ASP A 170 18.25 18.38 -12.06
C ASP A 170 17.03 18.14 -12.96
N GLN A 171 16.33 17.01 -12.80
CA GLN A 171 15.10 16.74 -13.56
C GLN A 171 13.98 17.73 -13.21
N LEU A 172 13.76 17.99 -11.92
CA LEU A 172 12.72 18.91 -11.46
C LEU A 172 12.98 20.36 -11.90
N ASN A 173 14.24 20.82 -11.83
CA ASN A 173 14.62 22.18 -12.24
C ASN A 173 14.62 22.37 -13.77
N ALA A 174 14.67 21.30 -14.54
CA ALA A 174 14.64 21.36 -16.01
C ALA A 174 13.21 21.46 -16.58
N LEU A 175 12.17 21.27 -15.76
CA LEU A 175 10.78 21.37 -16.21
C LEU A 175 10.44 22.80 -16.64
N ALA A 176 9.58 22.93 -17.65
CA ALA A 176 9.13 24.24 -18.14
C ALA A 176 8.10 24.87 -17.18
N SER A 177 7.39 24.04 -16.42
CA SER A 177 6.43 24.44 -15.39
C SER A 177 6.45 23.42 -14.23
N PRO A 178 6.27 23.85 -12.98
CA PRO A 178 6.09 22.95 -11.85
C PRO A 178 4.94 21.94 -12.03
N ASP A 179 3.92 22.30 -12.81
CA ASP A 179 2.75 21.46 -13.08
C ASP A 179 3.03 20.30 -14.06
N GLU A 180 4.24 20.21 -14.60
CA GLU A 180 4.70 19.02 -15.35
C GLU A 180 5.16 17.88 -14.42
N ALA A 181 5.22 18.12 -13.11
CA ALA A 181 5.54 17.11 -12.10
C ALA A 181 4.29 16.62 -11.36
N VAL A 182 4.33 15.37 -10.90
CA VAL A 182 3.33 14.75 -10.02
C VAL A 182 4.03 14.07 -8.85
N PHE A 183 3.53 14.30 -7.65
CA PHE A 183 4.12 13.82 -6.40
C PHE A 183 3.12 12.94 -5.64
N TYR A 184 3.21 11.63 -5.84
CA TYR A 184 2.27 10.69 -5.22
C TYR A 184 2.67 10.36 -3.76
N THR A 185 1.72 10.43 -2.82
CA THR A 185 1.94 10.07 -1.42
C THR A 185 1.20 8.79 -1.04
N SER A 186 1.84 7.93 -0.23
CA SER A 186 1.20 6.74 0.34
C SER A 186 0.60 7.05 1.70
N GLY A 187 -0.62 6.57 1.96
CA GLY A 187 -1.29 6.65 3.28
C GLY A 187 -0.60 5.82 4.37
N LYS A 188 0.43 5.05 4.03
CA LYS A 188 1.32 4.38 5.01
C LYS A 188 2.43 5.30 5.53
N VAL A 189 2.64 6.47 4.93
CA VAL A 189 3.62 7.44 5.40
C VAL A 189 3.06 8.13 6.66
N PRO A 190 3.85 8.29 7.74
CA PRO A 190 3.40 9.02 8.92
C PRO A 190 3.05 10.49 8.60
N ASN A 191 2.31 11.13 9.49
CA ASN A 191 1.83 12.49 9.28
C ASN A 191 2.96 13.52 9.13
N GLU A 192 4.06 13.36 9.86
CA GLU A 192 5.17 14.32 9.86
C GLU A 192 5.95 14.30 8.53
N PRO A 193 6.40 13.14 7.99
CA PRO A 193 7.01 13.12 6.67
C PRO A 193 6.02 13.51 5.56
N ALA A 194 4.74 13.14 5.66
CA ALA A 194 3.72 13.57 4.70
C ALA A 194 3.55 15.10 4.70
N PHE A 195 3.56 15.72 5.89
CA PHE A 195 3.53 17.17 6.06
C PHE A 195 4.76 17.85 5.44
N LEU A 196 5.97 17.32 5.66
CA LEU A 196 7.18 17.86 5.05
C LEU A 196 7.19 17.69 3.52
N PHE A 197 6.71 16.54 3.03
CA PHE A 197 6.63 16.26 1.60
C PHE A 197 5.67 17.22 0.89
N GLN A 198 4.48 17.46 1.44
CA GLN A 198 3.56 18.43 0.83
C GLN A 198 4.10 19.88 0.88
N LEU A 199 4.85 20.26 1.92
CA LEU A 199 5.49 21.58 1.97
C LEU A 199 6.51 21.73 0.85
N PHE A 200 7.35 20.72 0.65
CA PHE A 200 8.32 20.68 -0.44
C PHE A 200 7.64 20.83 -1.81
N VAL A 201 6.57 20.08 -2.07
CA VAL A 201 5.85 20.12 -3.35
C VAL A 201 5.18 21.48 -3.60
N ARG A 202 4.56 22.06 -2.57
CA ARG A 202 3.97 23.40 -2.66
C ARG A 202 5.03 24.49 -2.82
N GLN A 203 6.21 24.33 -2.22
CA GLN A 203 7.34 25.22 -2.43
C GLN A 203 7.96 25.05 -3.83
N PHE A 204 7.95 23.85 -4.40
CA PHE A 204 8.33 23.59 -5.79
C PHE A 204 7.40 24.32 -6.77
N GLY A 205 6.14 24.54 -6.39
CA GLY A 205 5.23 25.46 -7.07
C GLY A 205 4.00 24.79 -7.70
N THR A 206 3.67 23.55 -7.30
CA THR A 206 2.49 22.84 -7.80
C THR A 206 1.61 22.28 -6.66
N ASN A 207 0.36 21.95 -6.98
CA ASN A 207 -0.55 21.18 -6.13
C ASN A 207 -0.80 19.76 -6.66
N ASN A 208 -0.03 19.29 -7.65
CA ASN A 208 -0.12 17.94 -8.20
C ASN A 208 0.39 16.88 -7.20
N LEU A 209 -0.40 16.65 -6.15
CA LEU A 209 -0.07 15.81 -5.01
C LEU A 209 -1.20 14.78 -4.74
N PRO A 210 -1.46 13.84 -5.67
CA PRO A 210 -2.42 12.77 -5.41
C PRO A 210 -1.89 11.85 -4.30
N ASP A 211 -2.80 11.18 -3.60
CA ASP A 211 -2.46 10.15 -2.62
C ASP A 211 -3.33 8.90 -2.79
N CYS A 212 -3.00 7.82 -2.09
CA CYS A 212 -3.73 6.55 -2.22
C CYS A 212 -5.22 6.66 -1.89
N SER A 213 -5.62 7.61 -1.05
CA SER A 213 -7.02 7.87 -0.68
C SER A 213 -7.83 8.43 -1.84
N ASN A 214 -7.22 9.03 -2.87
CA ASN A 214 -7.94 9.42 -4.08
C ASN A 214 -8.67 8.22 -4.72
N MET A 215 -8.02 7.06 -4.72
CA MET A 215 -8.61 5.83 -5.28
C MET A 215 -9.64 5.16 -4.35
N CYS A 216 -9.57 5.41 -3.04
CA CYS A 216 -10.34 4.63 -2.04
C CYS A 216 -11.41 5.43 -1.29
N HIS A 217 -11.19 6.71 -1.00
CA HIS A 217 -11.97 7.51 -0.06
C HIS A 217 -12.40 8.88 -0.61
N GLU A 218 -11.99 9.28 -1.82
CA GLU A 218 -12.37 10.58 -2.40
C GLU A 218 -13.88 10.73 -2.57
N SER A 219 -14.55 9.68 -3.06
CA SER A 219 -16.01 9.66 -3.21
C SER A 219 -16.73 9.84 -1.87
N SER A 220 -16.22 9.21 -0.81
CA SER A 220 -16.76 9.35 0.55
C SER A 220 -16.52 10.75 1.09
N SER A 221 -15.32 11.31 0.88
CA SER A 221 -14.96 12.65 1.34
C SER A 221 -15.84 13.72 0.71
N ALA A 222 -16.11 13.62 -0.60
CA ALA A 222 -16.99 14.53 -1.32
C ALA A 222 -18.45 14.43 -0.84
N ALA A 223 -19.00 13.22 -0.79
CA ALA A 223 -20.41 13.02 -0.42
C ALA A 223 -20.70 13.37 1.04
N LEU A 224 -19.80 13.03 1.97
CA LEU A 224 -19.98 13.35 3.40
C LEU A 224 -19.78 14.85 3.67
N ALA A 225 -18.89 15.53 2.94
CA ALA A 225 -18.74 16.97 3.05
C ALA A 225 -20.04 17.70 2.64
N GLU A 226 -20.69 17.26 1.56
CA GLU A 226 -21.97 17.81 1.13
C GLU A 226 -23.10 17.51 2.13
N ALA A 227 -23.18 16.28 2.62
CA ALA A 227 -24.28 15.83 3.49
C ALA A 227 -24.15 16.29 4.96
N LEU A 228 -22.94 16.32 5.50
CA LEU A 228 -22.66 16.51 6.94
C LEU A 228 -21.70 17.68 7.24
N GLY A 229 -21.10 18.30 6.22
CA GLY A 229 -20.08 19.34 6.39
C GLY A 229 -18.69 18.80 6.77
N LEU A 230 -18.50 17.48 6.80
CA LEU A 230 -17.26 16.82 7.20
C LEU A 230 -16.95 15.66 6.24
N GLY A 231 -15.78 15.68 5.60
CA GLY A 231 -15.35 14.62 4.66
C GLY A 231 -14.74 13.37 5.33
N LYS A 232 -15.14 13.05 6.57
CA LYS A 232 -14.55 11.95 7.36
C LYS A 232 -15.60 11.28 8.25
N ALA A 233 -15.22 10.16 8.88
CA ALA A 233 -16.08 9.47 9.83
C ALA A 233 -16.58 10.42 10.95
N SER A 234 -17.87 10.32 11.28
CA SER A 234 -18.56 11.10 12.31
C SER A 234 -18.74 10.36 13.64
N ILE A 235 -18.28 9.11 13.70
CA ILE A 235 -18.42 8.21 14.84
C ILE A 235 -17.06 7.65 15.27
N THR A 236 -17.04 7.06 16.45
CA THR A 236 -15.92 6.35 17.07
C THR A 236 -16.22 4.86 17.12
N LEU A 237 -15.22 4.06 17.52
CA LEU A 237 -15.42 2.64 17.78
C LEU A 237 -16.48 2.40 18.87
N ASN A 238 -16.58 3.27 19.87
CA ASN A 238 -17.52 3.08 20.99
C ASN A 238 -18.99 3.12 20.55
N ASP A 239 -19.30 3.83 19.47
CA ASP A 239 -20.66 3.93 18.94
C ASP A 239 -21.18 2.58 18.43
N PHE A 240 -20.30 1.63 18.07
CA PHE A 240 -20.70 0.26 17.71
C PHE A 240 -21.36 -0.45 18.89
N TYR A 241 -20.85 -0.29 20.11
CA TYR A 241 -21.38 -0.96 21.30
C TYR A 241 -22.69 -0.35 21.82
N LEU A 242 -23.02 0.86 21.37
CA LEU A 242 -24.27 1.55 21.70
C LEU A 242 -25.36 1.34 20.63
N SER A 243 -24.99 0.82 19.46
CA SER A 243 -25.89 0.69 18.32
C SER A 243 -26.79 -0.53 18.45
N GLU A 244 -28.10 -0.34 18.30
CA GLU A 244 -29.06 -1.47 18.25
C GLU A 244 -29.12 -2.14 16.86
N VAL A 245 -28.71 -1.42 15.82
CA VAL A 245 -28.71 -1.91 14.43
C VAL A 245 -27.46 -1.40 13.72
N ILE A 246 -26.73 -2.31 13.07
CA ILE A 246 -25.57 -2.01 12.24
C ILE A 246 -25.87 -2.45 10.80
N LEU A 247 -25.77 -1.51 9.86
CA LEU A 247 -25.98 -1.75 8.43
C LEU A 247 -24.61 -1.75 7.72
N VAL A 248 -24.19 -2.90 7.19
CA VAL A 248 -22.93 -3.04 6.45
C VAL A 248 -23.22 -3.07 4.95
N ILE A 249 -22.80 -2.03 4.22
CA ILE A 249 -23.06 -1.87 2.77
C ILE A 249 -21.73 -1.70 2.05
N GLY A 250 -21.48 -2.53 1.02
CA GLY A 250 -20.27 -2.42 0.20
C GLY A 250 -18.95 -2.80 0.89
N GLN A 251 -19.02 -3.47 2.04
CA GLN A 251 -17.87 -3.91 2.81
C GLN A 251 -17.95 -5.42 3.09
N ASN A 252 -16.79 -6.10 3.13
CA ASN A 252 -16.64 -7.46 3.66
C ASN A 252 -15.78 -7.44 4.93
N PRO A 253 -16.39 -7.32 6.13
CA PRO A 253 -15.65 -7.30 7.39
C PRO A 253 -14.75 -8.51 7.58
N GLY A 254 -15.19 -9.69 7.14
CA GLY A 254 -14.47 -10.95 7.37
C GLY A 254 -13.10 -11.03 6.70
N THR A 255 -12.86 -10.26 5.63
CA THR A 255 -11.57 -10.25 4.91
C THR A 255 -10.85 -8.92 5.01
N ASN A 256 -11.58 -7.80 4.92
CA ASN A 256 -10.97 -6.47 4.76
C ASN A 256 -10.76 -5.77 6.11
N SER A 257 -11.57 -6.11 7.11
CA SER A 257 -11.47 -5.55 8.46
C SER A 257 -11.79 -6.60 9.53
N PRO A 258 -11.07 -7.74 9.61
CA PRO A 258 -11.49 -8.85 10.48
C PRO A 258 -11.56 -8.49 11.97
N ARG A 259 -10.80 -7.49 12.40
CA ARG A 259 -10.88 -6.92 13.75
C ARG A 259 -12.25 -6.32 14.06
N MET A 260 -12.99 -5.86 13.06
CA MET A 260 -14.37 -5.39 13.22
C MET A 260 -15.30 -6.49 13.74
N LEU A 261 -15.01 -7.78 13.46
CA LEU A 261 -15.87 -8.88 13.88
C LEU A 261 -16.00 -8.99 15.41
N THR A 262 -15.01 -8.54 16.18
CA THR A 262 -15.10 -8.55 17.65
C THR A 262 -16.05 -7.48 18.18
N ALA A 263 -16.26 -6.38 17.43
CA ALA A 263 -17.22 -5.34 17.78
C ALA A 263 -18.64 -5.60 17.24
N LEU A 264 -18.79 -6.60 16.34
CA LEU A 264 -20.08 -7.01 15.76
C LEU A 264 -20.71 -8.22 16.48
N GLN A 265 -20.00 -8.83 17.44
CA GLN A 265 -20.46 -9.95 18.27
C GLN A 265 -21.04 -9.44 19.58
#